data_AF-A0A0F4JTQ5-F1
#
_entry.id   AF-A0A0F4JTQ5-F1
#
_cell.length_a   1.000
_cell.length_b   1.000
_cell.length_c   1.000
_cell.angle_alpha   90.00
_cell.angle_beta   90.00
_cell.angle_gamma   90.00
#
_symmetry.space_group_name_H-M   'P 1'
#
loop_
_entity.id
_entity.type
_entity.pdbx_description
1 polymer ?
#
loop_
_entity_poly.entity_id
_entity_poly.type
_entity_poly.pdbx_seq_one_letter_code
_entity_poly.pdbx_strand_id
1 'polypeptide(L)'
;MNQTYALTAVTVVVLVTVLVGALGLRISRTTSDFYVASRTVGPRLNAAAIGGEYLSAASFLGVAGLVLLQGPEMLWYPVGYTAGYLVLLVFVAAPLRRSGAYTLPDFAEGRLQSQAVRRIAVLFVLGVGWLYLLPQLQGAGLTLEVLTGAPHWVGGLVVACVVTAAVAAGGMRSITFVQAFQYWLKLTALLVPAFFLLAAWAGDGTPRATFDAPAVFREHTAVTLARDVRLSVGDPLTVTVTGRVDGRAYREAPLTLEPGRHSVQARTRLEFTAGSAVPDSRAGADRDTPGWSKPVSGGERGHRLYATYGLILATFLGTMGLPHVAVRFYTSPD
;
A
#
# COMPACT_ATOMS: atom_id res chain seq x y z
N MET A 1 -19.49 -3.08 11.37
CA MET A 1 -19.45 -1.72 10.79
C MET A 1 -20.84 -1.45 10.21
N ASN A 2 -21.48 -0.31 10.53
CA ASN A 2 -22.79 -0.02 9.93
C ASN A 2 -22.57 0.31 8.44
N GLN A 3 -23.02 -0.57 7.55
CA GLN A 3 -22.82 -0.44 6.09
C GLN A 3 -23.29 0.92 5.56
N THR A 4 -24.32 1.50 6.19
CA THR A 4 -24.84 2.83 5.84
C THR A 4 -23.80 3.93 6.02
N TYR A 5 -23.01 3.92 7.11
CA TYR A 5 -21.97 4.94 7.31
C TYR A 5 -20.82 4.78 6.32
N ALA A 6 -20.43 3.54 6.01
CA ALA A 6 -19.40 3.25 5.02
C ALA A 6 -19.81 3.73 3.62
N LEU A 7 -21.01 3.37 3.18
CA LEU A 7 -21.58 3.79 1.90
C LEU A 7 -21.71 5.31 1.80
N THR A 8 -22.18 5.94 2.87
CA THR A 8 -22.32 7.40 2.93
C THR A 8 -20.95 8.06 2.81
N ALA A 9 -19.95 7.61 3.55
CA ALA A 9 -18.59 8.15 3.50
C ALA A 9 -17.95 7.98 2.11
N VAL A 10 -18.05 6.79 1.50
CA VAL A 10 -17.55 6.54 0.13
C VAL A 10 -18.25 7.45 -0.87
N THR A 11 -19.58 7.56 -0.79
CA THR A 11 -20.36 8.41 -1.69
C THR A 11 -19.95 9.87 -1.56
N VAL A 12 -19.81 10.37 -0.33
CA VAL A 12 -19.34 11.74 -0.07
C VAL A 12 -17.94 11.96 -0.65
N VAL A 13 -17.00 11.04 -0.44
CA VAL A 13 -15.64 11.16 -0.98
C VAL A 13 -15.64 11.17 -2.51
N VAL A 14 -16.42 10.29 -3.15
CA VAL A 14 -16.54 10.26 -4.61
C VAL A 14 -17.16 11.56 -5.13
N LEU A 15 -18.27 12.02 -4.55
CA LEU A 15 -18.94 13.25 -4.96
C LEU A 15 -18.04 14.48 -4.79
N VAL A 16 -17.36 14.62 -3.65
CA VAL A 16 -16.42 15.71 -3.41
C VAL A 16 -15.23 15.62 -4.37
N THR A 17 -14.72 14.42 -4.64
CA THR A 17 -13.63 14.22 -5.62
C THR A 17 -14.05 14.67 -7.01
N VAL A 18 -15.25 14.25 -7.46
CA VAL A 18 -15.80 14.66 -8.75
C VAL A 18 -16.06 16.16 -8.78
N LEU A 19 -16.58 16.74 -7.71
CA LEU A 19 -16.84 18.19 -7.60
C LEU A 19 -15.53 18.99 -7.66
N VAL A 20 -14.49 18.58 -6.92
CA VAL A 20 -13.15 19.22 -6.97
C VAL A 20 -12.55 19.09 -8.36
N GLY A 21 -12.69 17.91 -8.98
CA GLY A 21 -12.28 17.70 -10.37
C GLY A 21 -13.04 18.58 -11.35
N ALA A 22 -14.33 18.80 -11.11
CA ALA A 22 -15.22 19.67 -11.87
C ALA A 22 -14.88 21.16 -11.69
N LEU A 23 -14.56 21.59 -10.47
CA LEU A 23 -14.05 22.94 -10.16
C LEU A 23 -12.69 23.21 -10.81
N GLY A 24 -11.88 22.16 -10.99
CA GLY A 24 -10.65 22.19 -11.77
C GLY A 24 -10.85 22.26 -13.29
N LEU A 25 -12.09 22.11 -13.78
CA LEU A 25 -12.44 22.24 -15.20
C LEU A 25 -12.42 23.71 -15.61
N ARG A 26 -11.32 24.14 -16.23
CA ARG A 26 -11.47 24.92 -17.46
C ARG A 26 -11.46 23.89 -18.57
N ILE A 27 -12.52 23.82 -19.39
CA ILE A 27 -12.54 22.96 -20.58
C ILE A 27 -11.21 23.20 -21.30
N SER A 28 -10.40 22.15 -21.37
CA SER A 28 -9.07 22.25 -21.94
C SER A 28 -9.21 22.48 -23.44
N ARG A 29 -8.80 23.65 -23.92
CA ARG A 29 -8.96 24.02 -25.34
C ARG A 29 -7.70 23.76 -26.16
N THR A 30 -6.57 23.50 -25.48
CA THR A 30 -5.26 23.34 -26.13
C THR A 30 -4.54 22.09 -25.61
N THR A 31 -3.60 21.57 -26.40
CA THR A 31 -2.71 20.46 -26.00
C THR A 31 -1.93 20.80 -24.73
N SER A 32 -1.49 22.05 -24.58
CA SER A 32 -0.75 22.52 -23.39
C SER A 32 -1.63 22.56 -22.14
N ASP A 33 -2.88 23.00 -22.27
CA ASP A 33 -3.85 22.95 -21.17
C ASP A 33 -4.12 21.49 -20.74
N PHE A 34 -4.21 20.58 -21.71
CA PHE A 34 -4.60 19.19 -21.45
C PHE A 34 -3.47 18.40 -20.79
N TYR A 35 -2.26 18.45 -21.36
CA TYR A 35 -1.13 17.63 -20.88
C TYR A 35 -0.34 18.28 -19.74
N VAL A 36 -0.21 19.60 -19.72
CA VAL A 36 0.69 20.28 -18.77
C VAL A 36 0.04 21.43 -18.00
N ALA A 37 -1.28 21.58 -18.06
CA ALA A 37 -2.04 22.64 -17.38
C ALA A 37 -1.49 24.06 -17.66
N SER A 38 -1.00 24.28 -18.89
CA SER A 38 -0.34 25.52 -19.32
C SER A 38 0.80 25.97 -18.42
N ARG A 39 1.45 25.03 -17.72
CA ARG A 39 2.58 25.28 -16.81
C ARG A 39 2.28 26.28 -15.68
N THR A 40 1.02 26.35 -15.25
CA THR A 40 0.54 27.34 -14.26
C THR A 40 0.37 26.77 -12.85
N VAL A 41 0.74 25.51 -12.62
CA VAL A 41 0.54 24.86 -11.32
C VAL A 41 1.61 25.34 -10.33
N GLY A 42 1.16 25.95 -9.23
CA GLY A 42 2.05 26.43 -8.17
C GLY A 42 2.79 25.28 -7.44
N PRO A 43 4.01 25.51 -6.92
CA PRO A 43 4.84 24.45 -6.32
C PRO A 43 4.16 23.68 -5.17
N ARG A 44 3.43 24.38 -4.28
CA ARG A 44 2.73 23.74 -3.15
C ARG A 44 1.63 22.79 -3.61
N LEU A 45 0.86 23.20 -4.62
CA LEU A 45 -0.20 22.39 -5.18
C LEU A 45 0.37 21.17 -5.91
N ASN A 46 1.46 21.38 -6.66
CA ASN A 46 2.13 20.26 -7.32
C ASN A 46 2.74 19.28 -6.31
N ALA A 47 3.38 19.77 -5.23
CA ALA A 47 3.92 18.92 -4.18
C ALA A 47 2.82 18.08 -3.48
N ALA A 48 1.69 18.68 -3.14
CA ALA A 48 0.54 17.96 -2.59
C ALA A 48 0.01 16.91 -3.58
N ALA A 49 -0.09 17.27 -4.86
CA ALA A 49 -0.60 16.35 -5.87
C ALA A 49 0.36 15.18 -6.15
N ILE A 50 1.68 15.41 -6.18
CA ILE A 50 2.66 14.31 -6.29
C ILE A 50 2.61 13.43 -5.03
N GLY A 51 2.49 14.02 -3.84
CA GLY A 51 2.29 13.28 -2.59
C GLY A 51 1.02 12.41 -2.61
N GLY A 52 -0.06 12.93 -3.21
CA GLY A 52 -1.33 12.21 -3.37
C GLY A 52 -1.25 10.98 -4.26
N GLU A 53 -0.47 11.06 -5.34
CA GLU A 53 -0.16 9.94 -6.24
C GLU A 53 0.73 8.90 -5.58
N TYR A 54 1.68 9.35 -4.76
CA TYR A 54 2.59 8.47 -4.03
C TYR A 54 1.87 7.58 -3.01
N LEU A 55 0.81 8.11 -2.37
CA LEU A 55 -0.10 7.37 -1.49
C LEU A 55 -1.08 6.52 -2.30
N SER A 56 -0.56 5.47 -2.93
CA SER A 56 -1.30 4.51 -3.75
C SER A 56 -1.86 3.32 -2.93
N ALA A 57 -2.73 2.52 -3.55
CA ALA A 57 -3.21 1.27 -2.96
C ALA A 57 -2.08 0.30 -2.62
N ALA A 58 -1.03 0.22 -3.46
CA ALA A 58 0.15 -0.60 -3.20
C ALA A 58 0.93 -0.10 -1.98
N SER A 59 1.11 1.22 -1.84
CA SER A 59 1.83 1.81 -0.71
C SER A 59 1.05 1.65 0.61
N PHE A 60 -0.27 1.90 0.59
CA PHE A 60 -1.10 1.85 1.79
C PHE A 60 -1.48 0.43 2.18
N LEU A 61 -2.19 -0.30 1.30
CA LEU A 61 -2.68 -1.65 1.60
C LEU A 61 -1.60 -2.71 1.40
N GLY A 62 -0.76 -2.55 0.37
CA GLY A 62 0.30 -3.52 0.05
C GLY A 62 1.38 -3.57 1.13
N VAL A 63 2.02 -2.45 1.47
CA VAL A 63 3.07 -2.43 2.51
C VAL A 63 2.50 -2.80 3.88
N ALA A 64 1.32 -2.29 4.26
CA ALA A 64 0.67 -2.69 5.51
C ALA A 64 0.37 -4.20 5.55
N GLY A 65 -0.11 -4.77 4.44
CA GLY A 65 -0.34 -6.20 4.30
C GLY A 65 0.94 -7.02 4.36
N LEU A 66 2.02 -6.55 3.72
CA LEU A 66 3.33 -7.20 3.79
C LEU A 66 3.88 -7.18 5.21
N VAL A 67 3.80 -6.05 5.92
CA VAL A 67 4.23 -5.96 7.33
C VAL A 67 3.37 -6.89 8.21
N LEU A 68 2.06 -6.93 7.98
CA LEU A 68 1.16 -7.83 8.70
C LEU A 68 1.43 -9.31 8.43
N LEU A 69 1.89 -9.68 7.24
CA LEU A 69 2.11 -11.08 6.88
C LEU A 69 3.53 -11.56 7.13
N GLN A 70 4.52 -10.71 6.86
CA GLN A 70 5.93 -11.05 6.79
C GLN A 70 6.78 -10.27 7.80
N GLY A 71 6.19 -9.37 8.60
CA GLY A 71 6.90 -8.69 9.67
C GLY A 71 7.50 -7.33 9.30
N PRO A 72 8.09 -6.64 10.28
CA PRO A 72 8.59 -5.27 10.15
C PRO A 72 9.78 -5.11 9.19
N GLU A 73 10.48 -6.18 8.83
CA GLU A 73 11.53 -6.17 7.79
C GLU A 73 10.99 -5.73 6.42
N MET A 74 9.68 -5.84 6.18
CA MET A 74 9.05 -5.33 4.96
C MET A 74 9.07 -3.80 4.87
N LEU A 75 9.45 -3.10 5.94
CA LEU A 75 9.67 -1.64 5.90
C LEU A 75 10.85 -1.23 5.00
N TRP A 76 11.69 -2.17 4.54
CA TRP A 76 12.69 -1.87 3.50
C TRP A 76 12.08 -1.50 2.14
N TYR A 77 10.84 -1.93 1.84
CA TYR A 77 10.12 -1.53 0.62
C TYR A 77 9.93 0.00 0.55
N PRO A 78 9.25 0.67 1.52
CA PRO A 78 9.09 2.12 1.49
C PRO A 78 10.39 2.91 1.56
N VAL A 79 11.44 2.37 2.19
CA VAL A 79 12.78 3.01 2.19
C VAL A 79 13.33 3.11 0.77
N GLY A 80 13.31 2.00 0.02
CA GLY A 80 13.79 1.98 -1.37
C GLY A 80 12.97 2.88 -2.30
N TYR A 81 11.63 2.86 -2.15
CA TYR A 81 10.76 3.77 -2.90
C TYR A 81 11.08 5.25 -2.62
N THR A 82 11.26 5.60 -1.34
CA THR A 82 11.54 6.98 -0.93
C THR A 82 12.89 7.46 -1.47
N ALA A 83 13.91 6.61 -1.39
CA ALA A 83 15.23 6.92 -1.95
C ALA A 83 15.18 7.15 -3.47
N GLY A 84 14.46 6.30 -4.21
CA GLY A 84 14.29 6.45 -5.66
C GLY A 84 13.59 7.75 -6.03
N TYR A 85 12.59 8.13 -5.23
CA TYR A 85 11.86 9.38 -5.41
C TYR A 85 12.72 10.62 -5.14
N LEU A 86 13.57 10.61 -4.10
CA LEU A 86 14.52 11.69 -3.85
C LEU A 86 15.50 11.89 -5.01
N VAL A 87 16.02 10.79 -5.57
CA VAL A 87 16.93 10.86 -6.72
C VAL A 87 16.21 11.35 -7.98
N LEU A 88 14.98 10.89 -8.23
CA LEU A 88 14.13 11.43 -9.30
C LEU A 88 13.97 12.96 -9.17
N LEU A 89 13.68 13.45 -7.97
CA LEU A 89 13.53 14.89 -7.71
C LEU A 89 14.81 15.67 -7.96
N VAL A 90 15.96 15.18 -7.49
CA VAL A 90 17.24 15.90 -7.59
C VAL A 90 17.79 15.90 -9.00
N PHE A 91 17.73 14.75 -9.69
CA PHE A 91 18.46 14.56 -10.95
C PHE A 91 17.58 14.61 -12.20
N VAL A 92 16.30 14.24 -12.10
CA VAL A 92 15.43 14.05 -13.27
C VAL A 92 14.43 15.19 -13.42
N ALA A 93 13.90 15.72 -12.32
CA ALA A 93 12.87 16.77 -12.38
C ALA A 93 13.31 18.02 -13.14
N ALA A 94 14.52 18.54 -12.86
CA ALA A 94 14.99 19.78 -13.47
C ALA A 94 15.28 19.66 -14.98
N PRO A 95 15.95 18.61 -15.50
CA PRO A 95 16.07 18.37 -16.93
C PRO A 95 14.72 18.24 -17.64
N LEU A 96 13.75 17.52 -17.05
CA LEU A 96 12.42 17.36 -17.65
C LEU A 96 11.70 18.71 -17.76
N ARG A 97 11.69 19.51 -16.68
CA ARG A 97 11.02 20.83 -16.69
C ARG A 97 11.54 21.75 -17.80
N ARG A 98 12.87 21.85 -17.93
CA ARG A 98 13.57 22.70 -18.92
C ARG A 98 13.46 22.21 -20.36
N SER A 99 13.03 20.96 -20.59
CA SER A 99 13.02 20.37 -21.94
C SER A 99 11.91 20.89 -22.85
N GLY A 100 10.84 21.48 -22.29
CA GLY A 100 9.67 21.88 -23.07
C GLY A 100 8.78 20.73 -23.56
N ALA A 101 9.16 19.46 -23.37
CA ALA A 101 8.40 18.30 -23.83
C ALA A 101 7.06 18.15 -23.10
N TYR A 102 6.12 17.44 -23.74
CA TYR A 102 4.80 17.10 -23.17
C TYR A 102 4.78 15.70 -22.54
N THR A 103 5.65 14.79 -22.99
CA THR A 103 5.71 13.40 -22.54
C THR A 103 7.15 12.91 -22.38
N LEU A 104 7.36 11.85 -21.59
CA LEU A 104 8.69 11.22 -21.44
C LEU A 104 9.25 10.70 -22.78
N PRO A 105 8.46 10.05 -23.66
CA PRO A 105 8.93 9.65 -24.98
C PRO A 105 9.38 10.82 -25.86
N ASP A 106 8.69 11.97 -25.81
CA ASP A 106 9.08 13.16 -26.57
C ASP A 106 10.40 13.76 -26.03
N PHE A 107 10.61 13.72 -24.70
CA PHE A 107 11.88 14.09 -24.09
C PHE A 107 13.02 13.17 -24.58
N ALA A 108 12.78 11.86 -24.62
CA ALA A 108 13.78 10.90 -25.09
C ALA A 108 14.13 11.11 -26.57
N GLU A 109 13.11 11.39 -27.41
CA GLU A 109 13.30 11.76 -28.82
C GLU A 109 14.13 13.04 -28.95
N GLY A 110 13.75 14.12 -28.27
CA GLY A 110 14.44 15.40 -28.35
C GLY A 110 15.89 15.30 -27.87
N ARG A 111 16.18 14.45 -26.89
CA ARG A 111 17.53 14.30 -26.35
C ARG A 111 18.46 13.43 -27.21
N LEU A 112 17.92 12.39 -27.84
CA LEU A 112 18.68 11.37 -28.59
C LEU A 112 18.45 11.44 -30.11
N GLN A 113 17.60 12.33 -30.58
CA GLN A 113 17.28 12.57 -31.99
C GLN A 113 16.89 11.28 -32.74
N SER A 114 16.11 10.41 -32.08
CA SER A 114 15.77 9.07 -32.60
C SER A 114 14.31 8.70 -32.40
N GLN A 115 13.61 8.49 -33.53
CA GLN A 115 12.24 7.98 -33.54
C GLN A 115 12.12 6.55 -33.01
N ALA A 116 13.16 5.73 -33.18
CA ALA A 116 13.17 4.36 -32.66
C ALA A 116 13.15 4.38 -31.11
N VAL A 117 13.95 5.26 -30.50
CA VAL A 117 13.97 5.44 -29.04
C VAL A 117 12.61 5.92 -28.55
N ARG A 118 11.96 6.86 -29.25
CA ARG A 118 10.60 7.32 -28.90
C ARG A 118 9.61 6.17 -28.87
N ARG A 119 9.59 5.31 -29.89
CA ARG A 119 8.68 4.15 -29.97
C ARG A 119 8.92 3.17 -28.82
N ILE A 120 10.19 2.87 -28.54
CA ILE A 120 10.56 2.01 -27.41
C ILE A 120 10.09 2.63 -26.09
N ALA A 121 10.33 3.93 -25.87
CA ALA A 121 9.88 4.63 -24.67
C ALA A 121 8.35 4.62 -24.53
N VAL A 122 7.58 4.79 -25.61
CA VAL A 122 6.12 4.66 -25.59
C VAL A 122 5.70 3.27 -25.10
N LEU A 123 6.31 2.20 -25.63
CA LEU A 123 5.99 0.83 -25.21
C LEU A 123 6.28 0.62 -23.72
N PHE A 124 7.42 1.10 -23.21
CA PHE A 124 7.74 1.04 -21.79
C PHE A 124 6.75 1.82 -20.92
N VAL A 125 6.41 3.05 -21.32
CA VAL A 125 5.46 3.89 -20.57
C VAL A 125 4.08 3.22 -20.50
N LEU A 126 3.59 2.67 -21.62
CA LEU A 126 2.31 1.95 -21.65
C LEU A 126 2.36 0.64 -20.86
N GLY A 127 3.44 -0.13 -20.98
CA GLY A 127 3.61 -1.38 -20.25
C GLY A 127 3.67 -1.18 -18.73
N VAL A 128 4.49 -0.24 -18.28
CA VAL A 128 4.57 0.14 -16.85
C VAL A 128 3.23 0.71 -16.38
N GLY A 129 2.58 1.55 -17.19
CA GLY A 129 1.25 2.09 -16.89
C GLY A 129 0.21 0.98 -16.65
N TRP A 130 0.17 -0.05 -17.50
CA TRP A 130 -0.73 -1.19 -17.34
C TRP A 130 -0.47 -2.00 -16.08
N LEU A 131 0.81 -2.34 -15.83
CA LEU A 131 1.19 -3.05 -14.60
C LEU A 131 0.83 -2.23 -13.35
N TYR A 132 0.97 -0.90 -13.44
CA TYR A 132 0.62 0.04 -12.39
C TYR A 132 -0.87 0.41 -12.35
N LEU A 133 -1.75 -0.22 -13.12
CA LEU A 133 -3.21 -0.09 -12.93
C LEU A 133 -3.78 -1.29 -12.16
N LEU A 134 -3.16 -2.45 -12.29
CA LEU A 134 -3.62 -3.70 -11.67
C LEU A 134 -3.83 -3.59 -10.15
N PRO A 135 -2.83 -3.18 -9.33
CA PRO A 135 -3.03 -3.12 -7.88
C PRO A 135 -4.04 -2.06 -7.44
N GLN A 136 -4.29 -1.03 -8.24
CA GLN A 136 -5.24 0.05 -7.96
C GLN A 136 -6.67 -0.44 -8.20
N LEU A 137 -6.90 -1.16 -9.30
CA LEU A 137 -8.19 -1.78 -9.58
C LEU A 137 -8.48 -2.91 -8.56
N GLN A 138 -7.46 -3.69 -8.19
CA GLN A 138 -7.56 -4.69 -7.11
C GLN A 138 -7.90 -4.03 -5.77
N GLY A 139 -7.21 -2.93 -5.42
CA GLY A 139 -7.48 -2.18 -4.20
C GLY A 139 -8.90 -1.60 -4.17
N ALA A 140 -9.38 -1.10 -5.31
CA ALA A 140 -10.75 -0.60 -5.45
C ALA A 140 -11.78 -1.73 -5.28
N GLY A 141 -11.56 -2.88 -5.91
CA GLY A 141 -12.39 -4.07 -5.78
C GLY A 141 -12.48 -4.57 -4.34
N LEU A 142 -11.32 -4.76 -3.69
CA LEU A 142 -11.25 -5.18 -2.28
C LEU A 142 -11.99 -4.20 -1.36
N THR A 143 -11.80 -2.90 -1.57
CA THR A 143 -12.45 -1.87 -0.75
C THR A 143 -13.96 -1.93 -0.90
N LEU A 144 -14.48 -1.98 -2.12
CA LEU A 144 -15.93 -2.01 -2.33
C LEU A 144 -16.56 -3.31 -1.80
N GLU A 145 -15.90 -4.44 -2.02
CA GLU A 145 -16.32 -5.76 -1.53
C GLU A 145 -16.42 -5.77 0.01
N VAL A 146 -15.40 -5.26 0.71
CA VAL A 146 -15.40 -5.20 2.18
C VAL A 146 -16.47 -4.27 2.74
N LEU A 147 -16.76 -3.15 2.06
CA LEU A 147 -17.72 -2.17 2.55
C LEU A 147 -19.19 -2.52 2.24
N THR A 148 -19.43 -3.19 1.10
CA THR A 148 -20.79 -3.37 0.55
C THR A 148 -21.19 -4.82 0.34
N GLY A 149 -20.23 -5.75 0.31
CA GLY A 149 -20.44 -7.14 -0.10
C GLY A 149 -20.64 -7.31 -1.61
N ALA A 150 -20.49 -6.25 -2.41
CA ALA A 150 -20.61 -6.32 -3.87
C ALA A 150 -19.50 -7.19 -4.50
N PRO A 151 -19.74 -7.76 -5.70
CA PRO A 151 -18.73 -8.53 -6.41
C PRO A 151 -17.45 -7.72 -6.65
N HIS A 152 -16.30 -8.36 -6.48
CA HIS A 152 -14.98 -7.75 -6.54
C HIS A 152 -14.73 -6.85 -7.78
N TRP A 153 -15.16 -7.30 -8.96
CA TRP A 153 -14.94 -6.59 -10.23
C TRP A 153 -15.68 -5.24 -10.31
N VAL A 154 -16.76 -5.05 -9.54
CA VAL A 154 -17.57 -3.83 -9.56
C VAL A 154 -16.74 -2.63 -9.09
N GLY A 155 -15.92 -2.81 -8.05
CA GLY A 155 -15.07 -1.72 -7.53
C GLY A 155 -14.07 -1.21 -8.56
N GLY A 156 -13.42 -2.14 -9.27
CA GLY A 156 -12.52 -1.79 -10.37
C GLY A 156 -13.22 -1.06 -11.51
N LEU A 157 -14.42 -1.53 -11.92
CA LEU A 157 -15.19 -0.89 -12.98
C LEU A 157 -15.62 0.54 -12.62
N VAL A 158 -16.16 0.74 -11.41
CA VAL A 158 -16.61 2.06 -10.94
C VAL A 158 -15.45 3.05 -10.94
N VAL A 159 -14.31 2.66 -10.38
CA VAL A 159 -13.11 3.53 -10.36
C VAL A 159 -12.62 3.81 -11.77
N ALA A 160 -12.56 2.81 -12.65
CA ALA A 160 -12.16 3.00 -14.05
C ALA A 160 -13.07 4.01 -14.76
N CYS A 161 -14.39 3.84 -14.69
CA CYS A 161 -15.34 4.74 -15.34
C CYS A 161 -15.26 6.18 -14.79
N VAL A 162 -15.26 6.34 -13.46
CA VAL A 162 -15.23 7.67 -12.82
C VAL A 162 -13.92 8.40 -13.13
N VAL A 163 -12.78 7.72 -13.00
CA VAL A 163 -11.46 8.32 -13.25
C VAL A 163 -11.30 8.63 -14.73
N THR A 164 -11.66 7.73 -15.65
CA THR A 164 -11.55 7.98 -17.10
C THR A 164 -12.43 9.16 -17.51
N ALA A 165 -13.68 9.24 -17.03
CA ALA A 165 -14.57 10.37 -17.34
C ALA A 165 -14.01 11.69 -16.79
N ALA A 166 -13.52 11.70 -15.56
CA ALA A 166 -12.93 12.90 -14.95
C ALA A 166 -11.66 13.37 -15.69
N VAL A 167 -10.77 12.44 -16.05
CA VAL A 167 -9.53 12.72 -16.80
C VAL A 167 -9.83 13.23 -18.20
N ALA A 168 -10.75 12.57 -18.92
CA ALA A 168 -11.13 12.97 -20.27
C ALA A 168 -11.74 14.38 -20.31
N ALA A 169 -12.51 14.76 -19.28
CA ALA A 169 -13.11 16.09 -19.21
C ALA A 169 -12.11 17.20 -18.81
N GLY A 170 -11.16 16.90 -17.92
CA GLY A 170 -10.39 17.95 -17.22
C GLY A 170 -8.88 17.99 -17.41
N GLY A 171 -8.28 16.95 -18.00
CA GLY A 171 -6.84 16.89 -18.23
C GLY A 171 -5.99 17.08 -16.96
N MET A 172 -4.73 17.50 -17.15
CA MET A 172 -3.72 17.61 -16.10
C MET A 172 -4.10 18.57 -14.95
N ARG A 173 -4.84 19.65 -15.26
CA ARG A 173 -5.26 20.63 -14.24
C ARG A 173 -6.25 19.99 -13.26
N SER A 174 -7.31 19.37 -13.78
CA SER A 174 -8.31 18.68 -12.96
C SER A 174 -7.67 17.56 -12.12
N ILE A 175 -6.82 16.74 -12.75
CA ILE A 175 -6.07 15.67 -12.07
C ILE A 175 -5.23 16.23 -10.92
N THR A 176 -4.55 17.36 -11.13
CA THR A 176 -3.71 17.98 -10.09
C THR A 176 -4.52 18.44 -8.89
N PHE A 177 -5.66 19.10 -9.10
CA PHE A 177 -6.53 19.51 -7.99
C PHE A 177 -7.11 18.33 -7.24
N VAL A 178 -7.58 17.31 -7.96
CA VAL A 178 -8.10 16.06 -7.36
C VAL A 178 -7.03 15.38 -6.51
N GLN A 179 -5.81 15.21 -7.04
CA GLN A 179 -4.73 14.55 -6.31
C GLN A 179 -4.27 15.34 -5.09
N ALA A 180 -4.22 16.67 -5.18
CA ALA A 180 -3.89 17.51 -4.02
C ALA A 180 -4.95 17.43 -2.91
N PHE A 181 -6.24 17.42 -3.27
CA PHE A 181 -7.32 17.19 -2.31
C PHE A 181 -7.22 15.80 -1.67
N GLN A 182 -7.06 14.76 -2.50
CA GLN A 182 -6.93 13.38 -2.01
C GLN A 182 -5.71 13.18 -1.12
N TYR A 183 -4.61 13.88 -1.38
CA TYR A 183 -3.44 13.86 -0.50
C TYR A 183 -3.79 14.27 0.93
N TRP A 184 -4.40 15.46 1.10
CA TRP A 184 -4.78 15.93 2.42
C TRP A 184 -5.83 15.05 3.08
N LEU A 185 -6.82 14.57 2.31
CA LEU A 185 -7.82 13.63 2.81
C LEU A 185 -7.18 12.34 3.33
N LYS A 186 -6.30 11.69 2.54
CA LYS A 186 -5.58 10.47 2.92
C LYS A 186 -4.65 10.71 4.10
N LEU A 187 -3.93 11.83 4.10
CA LEU A 187 -3.01 12.19 5.17
C LEU A 187 -3.76 12.37 6.50
N THR A 188 -4.87 13.12 6.51
CA THR A 188 -5.71 13.26 7.71
C THR A 188 -6.31 11.92 8.13
N ALA A 189 -6.79 11.11 7.18
CA ALA A 189 -7.33 9.78 7.46
C ALA A 189 -6.30 8.82 8.07
N LEU A 190 -5.01 9.03 7.82
CA LEU A 190 -3.91 8.27 8.43
C LEU A 190 -3.47 8.86 9.77
N LEU A 191 -3.30 10.18 9.86
CA LEU A 191 -2.78 10.85 11.04
C LEU A 191 -3.76 10.84 12.21
N VAL A 192 -5.07 10.93 11.96
CA VAL A 192 -6.07 10.93 13.04
C VAL A 192 -6.06 9.61 13.83
N PRO A 193 -6.19 8.43 13.21
CA PRO A 193 -6.04 7.17 13.95
C PRO A 193 -4.66 7.00 14.57
N ALA A 194 -3.60 7.38 13.86
CA ALA A 194 -2.23 7.30 14.40
C ALA A 194 -2.06 8.13 15.68
N PHE A 195 -2.63 9.34 15.74
CA PHE A 195 -2.62 10.19 16.92
C PHE A 195 -3.32 9.51 18.10
N PHE A 196 -4.52 8.97 17.91
CA PHE A 196 -5.24 8.26 18.99
C PHE A 196 -4.50 7.00 19.45
N LEU A 197 -3.89 6.25 18.53
CA LEU A 197 -3.06 5.09 18.87
C LEU A 197 -1.84 5.49 19.70
N LEU A 198 -1.15 6.58 19.33
CA LEU A 198 -0.03 7.10 20.10
C LEU A 198 -0.45 7.64 21.47
N ALA A 199 -1.61 8.30 21.55
CA ALA A 199 -2.17 8.79 22.81
C ALA A 199 -2.55 7.63 23.75
N ALA A 200 -3.19 6.58 23.23
CA ALA A 200 -3.48 5.37 23.99
C ALA A 200 -2.19 4.67 24.44
N TRP A 201 -1.20 4.54 23.54
CA TRP A 201 0.10 3.95 23.87
C TRP A 201 0.85 4.74 24.96
N ALA A 202 0.79 6.07 24.93
CA ALA A 202 1.35 6.91 25.98
C ALA A 202 0.58 6.77 27.31
N GLY A 203 -0.75 6.70 27.25
CA GLY A 203 -1.63 6.49 28.41
C GLY A 203 -1.42 5.14 29.11
N ASP A 204 -1.07 4.10 28.34
CA ASP A 204 -0.73 2.76 28.84
C ASP A 204 0.68 2.68 29.48
N GLY A 205 1.33 3.83 29.74
CA GLY A 205 2.65 3.88 30.35
C GLY A 205 3.80 3.65 29.36
N THR A 206 3.59 3.96 28.08
CA THR A 206 4.54 3.70 26.99
C THR A 206 5.07 2.26 27.03
N PRO A 207 4.20 1.24 26.93
CA PRO A 207 4.66 -0.14 26.92
C PRO A 207 5.74 -0.26 25.87
N ARG A 208 7.00 -0.44 26.31
CA ARG A 208 8.07 -0.73 25.37
C ARG A 208 7.60 -1.99 24.67
N ALA A 209 7.61 -1.98 23.35
CA ALA A 209 7.57 -3.24 22.64
C ALA A 209 8.82 -3.98 23.12
N THR A 210 8.68 -4.80 24.14
CA THR A 210 9.62 -5.86 24.45
C THR A 210 9.43 -6.78 23.25
N PHE A 211 10.09 -6.45 22.14
CA PHE A 211 9.95 -7.16 20.87
C PHE A 211 10.34 -8.65 21.03
N ASP A 212 10.99 -8.99 22.14
CA ASP A 212 11.41 -10.32 22.55
C ASP A 212 10.35 -11.05 23.42
N ALA A 213 9.33 -10.36 23.95
CA ALA A 213 8.25 -11.02 24.69
C ALA A 213 7.21 -11.59 23.71
N PRO A 214 6.84 -12.88 23.80
CA PRO A 214 5.83 -13.46 22.92
C PRO A 214 4.51 -12.69 23.09
N ALA A 215 3.82 -12.42 21.98
CA ALA A 215 2.48 -11.86 22.03
C ALA A 215 1.60 -12.75 22.92
N VAL A 216 0.86 -12.17 23.85
CA VAL A 216 -0.03 -12.91 24.76
C VAL A 216 -1.46 -12.42 24.63
N PHE A 217 -2.42 -13.33 24.77
CA PHE A 217 -3.83 -12.95 24.88
C PHE A 217 -4.07 -12.29 26.25
N ARG A 218 -4.43 -11.00 26.27
CA ARG A 218 -4.67 -10.26 27.52
C ARG A 218 -5.94 -10.73 28.24
N GLU A 219 -6.89 -11.26 27.49
CA GLU A 219 -8.19 -11.72 27.97
C GLU A 219 -8.49 -13.12 27.42
N HIS A 220 -9.47 -13.79 28.01
CA HIS A 220 -9.96 -15.06 27.50
C HIS A 220 -10.47 -14.89 26.06
N THR A 221 -9.79 -15.54 25.11
CA THR A 221 -10.04 -15.32 23.68
C THR A 221 -10.36 -16.64 23.00
N ALA A 222 -11.50 -16.70 22.31
CA ALA A 222 -11.88 -17.83 21.46
C ALA A 222 -11.61 -17.50 19.99
N VAL A 223 -10.79 -18.32 19.33
CA VAL A 223 -10.42 -18.15 17.93
C VAL A 223 -10.96 -19.32 17.11
N THR A 224 -11.77 -19.02 16.09
CA THR A 224 -12.26 -20.03 15.13
C THR A 224 -11.50 -19.90 13.82
N LEU A 225 -10.87 -20.99 13.38
CA LEU A 225 -10.05 -20.97 12.16
C LEU A 225 -10.91 -21.11 10.91
N ALA A 226 -10.75 -20.21 9.94
CA ALA A 226 -11.47 -20.26 8.68
C ALA A 226 -10.91 -21.29 7.68
N ARG A 227 -9.64 -21.66 7.83
CA ARG A 227 -8.88 -22.56 6.94
C ARG A 227 -7.95 -23.44 7.76
N ASP A 228 -7.38 -24.45 7.12
CA ASP A 228 -6.33 -25.27 7.74
C ASP A 228 -5.08 -24.41 8.00
N VAL A 229 -4.52 -24.48 9.20
CA VAL A 229 -3.37 -23.70 9.64
C VAL A 229 -2.37 -24.60 10.34
N ARG A 230 -1.08 -24.36 10.12
CA ARG A 230 -0.01 -24.94 10.96
C ARG A 230 0.40 -23.92 12.01
N LEU A 231 0.29 -24.30 13.28
CA LEU A 231 0.74 -23.51 14.41
C LEU A 231 2.11 -23.99 14.85
N SER A 232 3.01 -23.06 15.14
CA SER A 232 4.31 -23.29 15.74
C SER A 232 4.25 -22.81 17.18
N VAL A 233 4.47 -23.73 18.11
CA VAL A 233 4.43 -23.50 19.54
C VAL A 233 5.86 -23.59 20.07
N GLY A 234 6.30 -22.56 20.81
CA GLY A 234 7.66 -22.48 21.35
C GLY A 234 7.79 -23.09 22.75
N ASP A 235 6.76 -22.93 23.57
CA ASP A 235 6.64 -23.43 24.95
C ASP A 235 5.30 -24.16 25.09
N PRO A 236 5.18 -25.17 25.98
CA PRO A 236 3.93 -25.91 26.15
C PRO A 236 2.73 -24.98 26.36
N LEU A 237 1.71 -25.13 25.51
CA LEU A 237 0.55 -24.24 25.47
C LEU A 237 -0.74 -25.01 25.69
N THR A 238 -1.45 -24.71 26.78
CA THR A 238 -2.75 -25.33 27.07
C THR A 238 -3.88 -24.51 26.45
N VAL A 239 -4.69 -25.15 25.60
CA VAL A 239 -5.85 -24.56 24.93
C VAL A 239 -7.06 -25.48 25.03
N THR A 240 -8.27 -24.93 25.13
CA THR A 240 -9.49 -25.73 24.97
C THR A 240 -9.83 -25.83 23.50
N VAL A 241 -10.00 -27.06 23.00
CA VAL A 241 -10.18 -27.33 21.57
C VAL A 241 -11.54 -27.94 21.28
N THR A 242 -12.22 -27.35 20.31
CA THR A 242 -13.43 -27.91 19.69
C THR A 242 -13.23 -27.98 18.19
N GLY A 243 -12.92 -29.17 17.66
CA GLY A 243 -12.57 -29.38 16.25
C GLY A 243 -11.50 -30.45 16.06
N ARG A 244 -10.55 -30.23 15.13
CA ARG A 244 -9.49 -31.19 14.81
C ARG A 244 -8.10 -30.57 14.85
N VAL A 245 -7.21 -31.20 15.63
CA VAL A 245 -5.78 -30.85 15.77
C VAL A 245 -4.95 -32.13 15.56
N ASP A 246 -3.92 -32.06 14.74
CA ASP A 246 -3.04 -33.18 14.36
C ASP A 246 -3.79 -34.44 13.92
N GLY A 247 -4.91 -34.24 13.21
CA GLY A 247 -5.80 -35.30 12.76
C GLY A 247 -6.71 -35.92 13.83
N ARG A 248 -6.56 -35.53 15.11
CA ARG A 248 -7.41 -35.98 16.23
C ARG A 248 -8.56 -35.02 16.46
N ALA A 249 -9.74 -35.55 16.75
CA ALA A 249 -10.94 -34.77 17.02
C ALA A 249 -11.11 -34.52 18.52
N TYR A 250 -11.42 -33.28 18.88
CA TYR A 250 -11.63 -32.81 20.24
C TYR A 250 -13.00 -32.13 20.33
N ARG A 251 -13.70 -32.31 21.45
CA ARG A 251 -14.97 -31.67 21.77
C ARG A 251 -14.84 -30.99 23.12
N GLU A 252 -14.61 -29.68 23.13
CA GLU A 252 -14.44 -28.86 24.33
C GLU A 252 -13.47 -29.49 25.35
N ALA A 253 -12.35 -30.00 24.84
CA ALA A 253 -11.35 -30.68 25.65
C ALA A 253 -10.09 -29.83 25.80
N PRO A 254 -9.48 -29.75 27.00
CA PRO A 254 -8.18 -29.15 27.15
C PRO A 254 -7.13 -29.99 26.43
N LEU A 255 -6.30 -29.33 25.63
CA LEU A 255 -5.17 -29.91 24.90
C LEU A 255 -3.92 -29.09 25.18
N THR A 256 -2.87 -29.74 25.67
CA THR A 256 -1.54 -29.15 25.73
C THR A 256 -0.85 -29.38 24.40
N LEU A 257 -0.58 -28.30 23.67
CA LEU A 257 0.25 -28.29 22.49
C LEU A 257 1.71 -28.21 22.95
N GLU A 258 2.46 -29.28 22.70
CA GLU A 258 3.90 -29.32 23.00
C GLU A 258 4.71 -28.39 22.09
N PRO A 259 5.95 -28.04 22.44
CA PRO A 259 6.82 -27.30 21.53
C PRO A 259 6.99 -28.03 20.19
N GLY A 260 6.63 -27.37 19.09
CA GLY A 260 6.62 -28.00 17.79
C GLY A 260 5.60 -27.40 16.82
N ARG A 261 5.39 -28.11 15.70
CA ARG A 261 4.41 -27.74 14.67
C ARG A 261 3.17 -28.61 14.79
N HIS A 262 2.02 -27.97 14.93
CA HIS A 262 0.71 -28.61 15.02
C HIS A 262 -0.17 -28.20 13.84
N SER A 263 -0.86 -29.16 13.24
CA SER A 263 -1.81 -28.94 12.16
C SER A 263 -3.21 -28.78 12.73
N VAL A 264 -3.86 -27.65 12.49
CA VAL A 264 -5.23 -27.40 12.95
C VAL A 264 -6.14 -27.22 11.74
N GLN A 265 -7.22 -28.00 11.70
CA GLN A 265 -8.16 -27.96 10.59
C GLN A 265 -9.10 -26.75 10.66
N ALA A 266 -9.62 -26.34 9.50
CA ALA A 266 -10.67 -25.35 9.37
C ALA A 266 -11.88 -25.69 10.26
N ARG A 267 -12.56 -24.65 10.75
CA ARG A 267 -13.68 -24.70 11.70
C ARG A 267 -13.34 -25.20 13.10
N THR A 268 -12.05 -25.41 13.41
CA THR A 268 -11.62 -25.67 14.78
C THR A 268 -11.64 -24.37 15.60
N ARG A 269 -12.26 -24.44 16.77
CA ARG A 269 -12.27 -23.37 17.77
C ARG A 269 -11.23 -23.68 18.85
N LEU A 270 -10.32 -22.74 19.07
CA LEU A 270 -9.28 -22.77 20.09
C LEU A 270 -9.59 -21.68 21.11
N GLU A 271 -9.70 -22.04 22.38
CA GLU A 271 -9.90 -21.08 23.48
C GLU A 271 -8.62 -20.94 24.27
N PHE A 272 -8.21 -19.68 24.41
CA PHE A 272 -6.97 -19.25 25.01
C PHE A 272 -7.29 -18.55 26.33
N THR A 273 -6.67 -18.99 27.43
CA THR A 273 -6.78 -18.29 28.71
C THR A 273 -5.99 -16.98 28.68
N ALA A 274 -6.36 -16.02 29.53
CA ALA A 274 -5.58 -14.80 29.70
C ALA A 274 -4.12 -15.14 30.09
N GLY A 275 -3.17 -14.45 29.47
CA GLY A 275 -1.72 -14.66 29.64
C GLY A 275 -1.12 -15.75 28.75
N SER A 276 -1.92 -16.51 28.00
CA SER A 276 -1.40 -17.52 27.09
C SER A 276 -0.67 -16.90 25.89
N ALA A 277 0.45 -17.50 25.49
CA ALA A 277 1.21 -17.06 24.32
C ALA A 277 0.42 -17.34 23.04
N VAL A 278 0.43 -16.36 22.13
CA VAL A 278 -0.14 -16.47 20.80
C VAL A 278 0.77 -17.39 19.96
N PRO A 279 0.27 -18.53 19.48
CA PRO A 279 1.04 -19.43 18.62
C PRO A 279 1.43 -18.72 17.33
N ASP A 280 2.66 -18.96 16.85
CA ASP A 280 3.07 -18.39 15.58
C ASP A 280 2.55 -19.26 14.42
N SER A 281 1.91 -18.65 13.44
CA SER A 281 1.53 -19.35 12.20
C SER A 281 2.55 -19.15 11.07
N ARG A 282 3.55 -18.28 11.29
CA ARG A 282 4.64 -18.02 10.35
C ARG A 282 5.76 -19.04 10.56
N ALA A 283 6.19 -19.66 9.48
CA ALA A 283 7.32 -20.58 9.54
C ALA A 283 8.64 -19.79 9.75
N GLY A 284 9.18 -19.81 10.98
CA GLY A 284 10.59 -19.48 11.24
C GLY A 284 10.93 -18.04 11.61
N ALA A 285 10.07 -17.31 12.34
CA ALA A 285 10.42 -16.01 12.89
C ALA A 285 11.33 -16.16 14.13
N ASP A 286 12.57 -15.68 14.01
CA ASP A 286 13.59 -15.66 15.05
C ASP A 286 13.34 -14.47 16.00
N ARG A 287 13.09 -14.75 17.29
CA ARG A 287 12.41 -13.85 18.25
C ARG A 287 13.26 -12.71 18.85
N ASP A 288 14.59 -12.68 18.65
CA ASP A 288 15.47 -11.98 19.61
C ASP A 288 16.11 -10.63 19.15
N THR A 289 15.48 -9.77 18.34
CA THR A 289 16.03 -8.41 18.03
C THR A 289 15.06 -7.53 17.22
N PRO A 290 15.16 -6.18 17.24
CA PRO A 290 14.26 -5.28 16.49
C PRO A 290 14.20 -5.65 15.01
N GLY A 291 13.07 -6.21 14.58
CA GLY A 291 12.94 -6.80 13.24
C GLY A 291 13.01 -5.80 12.08
N TRP A 292 12.77 -4.51 12.34
CA TRP A 292 12.76 -3.49 11.28
C TRP A 292 14.13 -3.25 10.65
N SER A 293 15.22 -3.40 11.41
CA SER A 293 16.58 -3.23 10.90
C SER A 293 17.18 -4.54 10.37
N LYS A 294 16.46 -5.67 10.51
CA LYS A 294 16.91 -6.95 9.95
C LYS A 294 16.77 -6.93 8.43
N PRO A 295 17.73 -7.53 7.69
CA PRO A 295 17.59 -7.68 6.26
C PRO A 295 16.43 -8.64 5.94
N VAL A 296 15.71 -8.37 4.86
CA VAL A 296 14.56 -9.16 4.38
C VAL A 296 14.93 -10.64 4.29
N SER A 297 14.24 -11.48 5.05
CA SER A 297 14.41 -12.93 5.00
C SER A 297 13.43 -13.56 4.03
N GLY A 298 13.83 -13.69 2.77
CA GLY A 298 13.10 -14.51 1.80
C GLY A 298 13.37 -15.99 2.02
N GLY A 299 12.84 -16.61 3.09
CA GLY A 299 12.81 -18.07 3.32
C GLY A 299 14.14 -18.82 3.48
N GLU A 300 15.22 -18.37 2.86
CA GLU A 300 16.54 -19.02 2.84
C GLU A 300 17.57 -18.16 3.58
N ARG A 301 18.26 -18.80 4.52
CA ARG A 301 19.18 -18.13 5.47
C ARG A 301 20.44 -17.57 4.80
N GLY A 302 20.75 -17.94 3.55
CA GLY A 302 22.05 -17.69 2.92
C GLY A 302 22.30 -16.27 2.39
N HIS A 303 21.28 -15.52 1.95
CA HIS A 303 21.49 -14.31 1.13
C HIS A 303 20.65 -13.09 1.56
N ARG A 304 20.46 -12.89 2.86
CA ARG A 304 19.55 -11.85 3.42
C ARG A 304 19.95 -10.42 3.01
N LEU A 305 21.23 -10.07 3.06
CA LEU A 305 21.71 -8.74 2.65
C LEU A 305 21.54 -8.51 1.15
N TYR A 306 21.85 -9.52 0.32
CA TYR A 306 21.65 -9.45 -1.12
C TYR A 306 20.16 -9.23 -1.46
N ALA A 307 19.25 -9.96 -0.82
CA ALA A 307 17.81 -9.77 -1.00
C ALA A 307 17.38 -8.34 -0.62
N THR A 308 17.92 -7.80 0.47
CA THR A 308 17.59 -6.45 0.94
C THR A 308 18.11 -5.37 0.00
N TYR A 309 19.40 -5.43 -0.38
CA TYR A 309 19.97 -4.46 -1.32
C TYR A 309 19.39 -4.59 -2.73
N GLY A 310 19.12 -5.83 -3.18
CA GLY A 310 18.43 -6.09 -4.44
C GLY A 310 17.02 -5.53 -4.43
N LEU A 311 16.29 -5.69 -3.33
CA LEU A 311 14.99 -5.08 -3.13
C LEU A 311 15.07 -3.55 -3.16
N ILE A 312 15.97 -2.96 -2.38
CA ILE A 312 16.18 -1.50 -2.35
C ILE A 312 16.50 -1.00 -3.75
N LEU A 313 17.42 -1.64 -4.48
CA LEU A 313 17.80 -1.25 -5.83
C LEU A 313 16.63 -1.38 -6.81
N ALA A 314 15.88 -2.49 -6.76
CA ALA A 314 14.73 -2.71 -7.63
C ALA A 314 13.63 -1.68 -7.39
N THR A 315 13.31 -1.41 -6.13
CA THR A 315 12.28 -0.43 -5.72
C THR A 315 12.72 1.01 -5.98
N PHE A 316 14.00 1.30 -5.79
CA PHE A 316 14.64 2.58 -6.12
C PHE A 316 14.54 2.86 -7.63
N LEU A 317 15.04 1.95 -8.47
CA LEU A 317 15.02 2.10 -9.93
C LEU A 317 13.59 2.12 -10.47
N GLY A 318 12.71 1.27 -9.93
CA GLY A 318 11.30 1.24 -10.26
C GLY A 318 10.61 2.58 -10.00
N THR A 319 10.87 3.19 -8.84
CA THR A 319 10.26 4.49 -8.48
C THR A 319 10.83 5.64 -9.30
N MET A 320 12.13 5.63 -9.57
CA MET A 320 12.78 6.63 -10.43
C MET A 320 12.25 6.60 -11.87
N GLY A 321 11.78 5.45 -12.34
CA GLY A 321 11.24 5.27 -13.70
C GLY A 321 9.75 5.57 -13.86
N LEU A 322 9.00 5.96 -12.82
CA LEU A 322 7.55 6.10 -12.87
C LEU A 322 7.10 7.27 -13.78
N PRO A 323 6.47 7.00 -14.93
CA PRO A 323 6.15 8.06 -15.90
C PRO A 323 5.13 9.06 -15.39
N HIS A 324 4.14 8.61 -14.60
CA HIS A 324 3.06 9.46 -14.10
C HIS A 324 3.56 10.55 -13.13
N VAL A 325 4.56 10.22 -12.30
CA VAL A 325 5.22 11.19 -11.43
C VAL A 325 6.04 12.18 -12.26
N ALA A 326 6.83 11.66 -13.20
CA ALA A 326 7.74 12.47 -13.99
C ALA A 326 7.01 13.51 -14.87
N VAL A 327 5.80 13.19 -15.35
CA VAL A 327 4.98 14.12 -16.15
C VAL A 327 4.58 15.38 -15.36
N ARG A 328 4.46 15.31 -14.03
CA ARG A 328 4.12 16.46 -13.19
C ARG A 328 5.19 17.54 -13.16
N PHE A 329 6.44 17.22 -13.49
CA PHE A 329 7.49 18.23 -13.57
C PHE A 329 7.34 19.15 -14.78
N TYR A 330 6.55 18.75 -15.79
CA TYR A 330 6.22 19.61 -16.93
C TYR A 330 5.17 20.68 -16.61
N THR A 331 4.43 20.56 -15.50
CA THR A 331 3.32 21.48 -15.16
C THR A 331 3.75 22.71 -14.36
N SER A 332 4.99 22.73 -13.90
CA SER A 332 5.54 23.84 -13.12
C SER A 332 6.11 24.92 -14.05
N PRO A 333 5.95 26.21 -13.71
CA PRO A 333 6.70 27.27 -14.37
C PRO A 333 8.20 27.13 -14.07
N ASP A 334 9.04 27.69 -14.94
CA ASP A 334 10.49 27.67 -14.81
C ASP A 334 10.99 28.41 -13.56
#